data_AF-A0A1H5FLX6-F1
#
_entry.id   AF-A0A1H5FLX6-F1
#
_cell.length_a   1.000
_cell.length_b   1.000
_cell.length_c   1.000
_cell.angle_alpha   90.00
_cell.angle_beta   90.00
_cell.angle_gamma   90.00
#
_symmetry.space_group_name_H-M   'P 1'
#
loop_
_entity.id
_entity.type
_entity.pdbx_description
1 polymer ?
#
loop_
_entity_poly.entity_id
_entity_poly.type
_entity_poly.pdbx_seq_one_letter_code
_entity_poly.pdbx_strand_id
1 'polypeptide(L)' 'MQNKIYQNRNTILYLSVFLIVLGALITYFYYGIEPWETIGGFLGGFGLGALIIVFSIKKPTINN' A
#
# COMPACT_ATOMS: atom_id res chain seq x y z
N MET A 1 -8.42 -16.31 8.66
CA MET A 1 -7.73 -15.38 7.73
C MET A 1 -7.23 -14.11 8.42
N GLN A 2 -8.05 -13.42 9.23
CA GLN A 2 -7.64 -12.17 9.88
C GLN A 2 -6.40 -12.28 10.79
N ASN A 3 -6.23 -13.40 11.51
CA ASN A 3 -5.05 -13.61 12.36
C ASN A 3 -3.72 -13.61 11.58
N LYS A 4 -3.68 -14.23 10.39
CA LYS A 4 -2.47 -14.28 9.54
C LYS A 4 -2.15 -12.90 8.97
N ILE A 5 -3.17 -12.16 8.56
CA ILE A 5 -3.00 -10.80 8.02
C ILE A 5 -2.54 -9.84 9.13
N TYR A 6 -3.04 -10.02 10.35
CA TYR A 6 -2.60 -9.24 11.52
C TYR A 6 -1.14 -9.55 11.90
N GLN A 7 -0.72 -10.82 11.86
CA GLN A 7 0.69 -11.20 12.10
C GLN A 7 1.65 -10.57 11.08
N ASN A 8 1.25 -10.51 9.81
CA ASN A 8 2.06 -9.93 8.74
C ASN A 8 1.79 -8.44 8.51
N ARG A 9 1.03 -7.78 9.41
CA ARG A 9 0.57 -6.40 9.25
C ARG A 9 1.71 -5.43 8.99
N ASN A 10 2.83 -5.59 9.69
CA ASN A 10 3.99 -4.72 9.52
C ASN A 10 4.63 -4.89 8.13
N THR A 11 4.74 -6.13 7.63
CA THR A 11 5.24 -6.40 6.28
C THR A 11 4.36 -5.76 5.22
N ILE A 12 3.03 -5.86 5.37
CA ILE A 12 2.08 -5.25 4.44
C ILE A 12 2.18 -3.72 4.53
N LEU A 13 2.35 -3.16 5.73
CA LEU A 13 2.54 -1.72 5.91
C LEU A 13 3.81 -1.22 5.21
N TYR A 14 4.94 -1.91 5.37
CA TYR A 14 6.18 -1.56 4.68
C TYR A 14 6.03 -1.64 3.16
N LEU A 15 5.36 -2.68 2.65
CA LEU A 15 5.10 -2.82 1.22
C LEU A 15 4.20 -1.69 0.69
N SER A 16 3.16 -1.31 1.43
CA SER A 16 2.28 -0.19 1.08
C SER A 16 3.04 1.14 1.00
N VAL A 17 3.85 1.44 2.02
CA VAL A 17 4.67 2.67 2.04
C VAL A 17 5.69 2.66 0.90
N PHE A 18 6.33 1.53 0.65
CA PHE A 18 7.27 1.37 -0.46
C PHE A 18 6.60 1.65 -1.82
N LEU A 19 5.40 1.10 -2.06
CA LEU A 19 4.64 1.33 -3.29
C LEU A 19 4.21 2.79 -3.46
N ILE A 20 3.83 3.47 -2.37
CA ILE A 20 3.51 4.89 -2.40
C ILE A 20 4.73 5.72 -2.81
N VAL A 21 5.88 5.48 -2.17
CA VAL A 21 7.11 6.21 -2.47
C VAL A 21 7.57 5.93 -3.90
N LEU A 22 7.51 4.67 -4.34
CA LEU A 22 7.86 4.28 -5.71
C LEU A 22 6.94 4.94 -6.74
N GLY A 23 5.62 4.88 -6.53
CA GLY A 23 4.64 5.54 -7.39
C GLY A 23 4.87 7.04 -7.48
N ALA A 24 5.10 7.71 -6.34
CA ALA A 24 5.40 9.13 -6.28
C ALA A 24 6.71 9.49 -7.02
N LEU A 25 7.76 8.68 -6.88
CA LEU A 25 9.01 8.89 -7.61
C LEU A 25 8.81 8.74 -9.12
N ILE A 26 8.11 7.69 -9.57
CA ILE A 26 7.83 7.47 -10.99
C ILE A 26 7.02 8.63 -11.56
N THR A 27 5.94 9.03 -10.90
CA THR A 27 5.12 10.17 -11.33
C THR A 27 5.92 11.47 -11.34
N TYR A 28 6.83 11.68 -10.38
CA TYR A 28 7.68 12.87 -10.34
C TYR A 28 8.68 12.92 -11.50
N PHE A 29 9.35 11.81 -11.82
CA PHE A 29 10.34 11.76 -12.89
C PHE A 29 9.74 11.70 -14.29
N TYR A 30 8.55 11.12 -14.44
CA TYR A 30 7.88 10.91 -15.72
C TYR A 30 6.60 11.72 -15.87
N TYR A 31 6.50 12.85 -15.18
CA TYR A 31 5.35 13.74 -15.27
C TYR A 31 5.12 14.19 -16.72
N GLY A 32 3.92 13.98 -17.25
CA GLY A 32 3.57 14.27 -18.64
C GLY A 32 4.04 13.22 -19.66
N ILE A 33 4.66 12.12 -19.22
CA ILE A 33 5.10 11.02 -20.10
C ILE A 33 4.22 9.80 -19.86
N GLU A 34 3.23 9.62 -20.73
CA GLU A 34 2.44 8.40 -20.80
C GLU A 34 3.27 7.24 -21.37
N PRO A 35 3.13 6.00 -20.87
CA PRO A 35 2.18 5.52 -19.86
C PRO A 35 2.73 5.58 -18.42
N TRP A 36 3.96 6.05 -18.24
CA TRP A 36 4.69 5.95 -16.97
C TRP A 36 4.04 6.75 -15.85
N GLU A 37 3.51 7.94 -16.15
CA GLU A 37 2.76 8.74 -15.19
C GLU A 37 1.55 7.96 -14.64
N THR A 38 0.78 7.32 -15.53
CA THR A 38 -0.38 6.50 -15.18
C THR A 38 0.00 5.29 -14.34
N ILE A 39 1.11 4.63 -14.68
CA ILE A 39 1.63 3.50 -13.89
C ILE A 39 2.07 3.98 -12.49
N GLY A 40 2.74 5.13 -12.40
CA GLY A 40 3.13 5.74 -11.12
C GLY A 40 1.92 6.08 -10.26
N GLY A 41 0.90 6.70 -10.85
CA GLY A 41 -0.37 7.02 -10.18
C GLY A 41 -1.11 5.76 -9.72
N PHE A 42 -1.16 4.72 -10.56
CA PHE A 42 -1.76 3.43 -10.20
C PHE A 42 -1.03 2.75 -9.04
N LEU A 43 0.30 2.70 -9.07
CA LEU A 43 1.13 2.13 -7.98
C LEU A 43 0.95 2.90 -6.68
N GLY A 44 0.94 4.24 -6.75
CA GLY A 44 0.70 5.10 -5.59
C GLY A 44 -0.69 4.89 -5.00
N GLY A 45 -1.72 4.85 -5.86
CA GLY A 45 -3.11 4.58 -5.46
C GLY A 45 -3.29 3.19 -4.85
N PHE A 46 -2.66 2.17 -5.42
CA PHE A 46 -2.68 0.81 -4.88
C PHE A 46 -1.99 0.72 -3.51
N GLY A 47 -0.84 1.39 -3.37
CA GLY A 47 -0.14 1.51 -2.09
C GLY A 47 -1.00 2.20 -1.01
N LEU A 48 -1.68 3.29 -1.35
CA LEU A 48 -2.64 3.96 -0.45
C LEU A 48 -3.81 3.06 -0.08
N GLY A 49 -4.40 2.34 -1.04
CA GLY A 49 -5.49 1.39 -0.79
C GLY A 49 -5.07 0.28 0.18
N ALA A 50 -3.89 -0.31 -0.03
CA ALA A 50 -3.33 -1.32 0.86
C ALA A 50 -3.04 -0.75 2.26
N LEU A 51 -2.58 0.50 2.36
CA LEU A 51 -2.36 1.19 3.63
C LEU A 51 -3.67 1.33 4.43
N ILE A 52 -4.76 1.77 3.77
CA ILE A 52 -6.09 1.92 4.39
C ILE A 52 -6.59 0.58 4.92
N ILE A 53 -6.45 -0.49 4.14
CA ILE A 53 -6.84 -1.84 4.56
C ILE A 53 -6.05 -2.27 5.81
N VAL A 54 -4.73 -2.08 5.81
CA VAL A 54 -3.85 -2.42 6.95
C VAL A 54 -4.23 -1.68 8.23
N PHE A 55 -4.63 -0.41 8.14
CA PHE A 55 -5.10 0.37 9.28
C PHE A 55 -6.51 -0.01 9.72
N SER A 56 -7.34 -0.52 8.81
CA SER A 56 -8.71 -0.95 9.11
C SER A 56 -8.77 -2.31 9.81
N ILE A 57 -7.72 -3.14 9.71
CA ILE A 57 -7.64 -4.44 10.37
C ILE A 57 -7.40 -4.25 11.87
N LYS A 58 -8.40 -4.63 12.67
CA LYS A 58 -8.34 -4.61 14.14
C LYS A 58 -7.62 -5.84 14.68
N LYS A 59 -7.06 -5.70 15.90
CA LYS A 59 -6.52 -6.83 16.65
C LYS A 59 -7.62 -7.87 16.85
N PRO A 60 -7.42 -9.14 16.48
CA PRO A 60 -8.40 -10.19 16.72
C PRO A 60 -8.57 -10.37 18.23
N THR A 61 -9.78 -10.13 18.73
CA THR A 61 -10.17 -10.46 20.10
C THR A 61 -10.24 -11.98 20.22
N ILE A 62 -9.32 -12.55 21.00
CA ILE A 62 -9.43 -13.94 21.44
C ILE A 62 -10.51 -13.93 22.51
N ASN A 63 -11.75 -14.28 22.15
CA ASN A 63 -12.78 -14.57 23.13
C ASN A 63 -12.41 -15.91 23.76
N ASN A 64 -11.93 -15.86 25.01
CA ASN A 64 -11.78 -17.03 25.89
C ASN A 64 -13.16 -17.46 26.41
#